data_AF-A0AAR5Q8H6-F1
#
_entry.id   AF-A0AAR5Q8H6-F1
#
_cell.length_a   1.000
_cell.length_b   1.000
_cell.length_c   1.000
_cell.angle_alpha   90.00
_cell.angle_beta   90.00
_cell.angle_gamma   90.00
#
_symmetry.space_group_name_H-M   'P 1'
#
loop_
_entity.id
_entity.type
_entity.pdbx_description
1 polymer ?
#
loop_
_entity_poly.entity_id
_entity_poly.type
_entity_poly.pdbx_seq_one_letter_code
_entity_poly.pdbx_strand_id
1 'polypeptide(L)'
;MLSFWTCLVLISLIKPVVNVPLQEGLPLETQFAVCKVVTKEIEATAKATITRQLKGVCSSSEVNRKFAYLQQELRNIKHALDLIYGENIRYKSLELDATTVREASTTQLPIEPHLEDDAVEMNSQLQSPQEEIANFNDTIVETDQGDLYFYYWKLQGISKILRKTDLYISSPPFSLLGHTIFLQFYPNYVGEQIGLLMKPQSSSFLKKHKFYVLGQINQHSQIASRLLYGMKNDEKMFKVEAQMLDSFIWRDSLLIKIEIQVNS
;
A
#
# COMPACT_ATOMS: atom_id res chain seq x y z
N MET A 1 -46.45 66.15 -0.72
CA MET A 1 -45.16 66.84 -0.51
C MET A 1 -44.08 65.79 -0.44
N LEU A 2 -43.02 65.98 -1.22
CA LEU A 2 -41.81 65.17 -1.30
C LEU A 2 -41.01 65.16 0.03
N SER A 3 -40.36 64.04 0.32
CA SER A 3 -38.92 63.98 0.68
C SER A 3 -38.50 62.50 0.79
N PHE A 4 -38.07 61.87 -0.30
CA PHE A 4 -36.68 61.45 -0.57
C PHE A 4 -35.62 61.67 0.53
N TRP A 5 -34.70 60.69 0.60
CA TRP A 5 -33.40 60.63 1.32
C TRP A 5 -33.45 60.28 2.82
N THR A 6 -32.71 59.30 3.37
CA THR A 6 -31.49 58.58 2.95
C THR A 6 -31.46 57.18 3.59
N CYS A 7 -31.34 56.12 2.79
CA CYS A 7 -30.91 54.81 3.30
C CYS A 7 -29.39 54.76 3.17
N LEU A 8 -28.70 55.01 4.28
CA LEU A 8 -27.25 54.90 4.40
C LEU A 8 -26.86 53.42 4.25
N VAL A 9 -26.67 53.00 3.00
CA VAL A 9 -25.93 51.78 2.69
C VAL A 9 -24.48 52.06 3.06
N LEU A 10 -24.07 51.55 4.23
CA LEU A 10 -22.67 51.42 4.59
C LEU A 10 -21.98 50.60 3.49
N ILE A 11 -21.30 51.28 2.58
CA ILE A 11 -20.32 50.68 1.68
C ILE A 11 -19.15 50.28 2.58
N SER A 12 -19.23 49.07 3.13
CA SER A 12 -18.09 48.42 3.74
C SER A 12 -17.05 48.17 2.65
N LEU A 13 -16.00 48.98 2.70
CA LEU A 13 -14.69 48.80 2.06
C LEU A 13 -14.44 47.34 1.61
N ILE A 14 -14.61 47.12 0.31
CA ILE A 14 -14.10 45.93 -0.38
C ILE A 14 -12.58 45.99 -0.23
N LYS A 15 -12.04 45.16 0.67
CA LYS A 15 -10.59 44.97 0.77
C LYS A 15 -10.07 44.48 -0.59
N PRO A 16 -8.92 44.97 -1.07
CA PRO A 16 -8.39 44.53 -2.35
C PRO A 16 -8.17 43.02 -2.30
N VAL A 17 -8.62 42.37 -3.37
CA VAL A 17 -8.27 40.99 -3.71
C VAL A 17 -6.76 40.87 -3.60
N VAL A 18 -6.30 40.10 -2.62
CA VAL A 18 -4.90 39.73 -2.48
C VAL A 18 -4.60 38.77 -3.63
N ASN A 19 -4.06 39.31 -4.73
CA ASN A 19 -3.42 38.50 -5.75
C ASN A 19 -2.15 37.91 -5.13
N VAL A 20 -2.27 36.72 -4.54
CA VAL A 20 -1.12 35.89 -4.18
C VAL A 20 -0.49 35.45 -5.51
N PRO A 21 0.81 35.71 -5.75
CA PRO A 21 1.45 35.28 -6.98
C PRO A 21 1.42 33.75 -7.05
N LEU A 22 0.79 33.22 -8.12
CA LEU A 22 0.80 31.80 -8.42
C LEU A 22 2.25 31.36 -8.66
N GLN A 23 2.80 30.59 -7.73
CA GLN A 23 4.08 29.92 -7.91
C GLN A 23 3.83 28.68 -8.78
N GLU A 24 4.35 28.69 -10.00
CA GLU A 24 4.17 27.63 -10.98
C GLU A 24 4.69 26.28 -10.46
N GLY A 25 3.90 25.22 -10.65
CA GLY A 25 4.31 23.84 -10.39
C GLY A 25 3.79 23.21 -9.10
N LEU A 26 3.08 23.97 -8.25
CA LEU A 26 2.44 23.42 -7.05
C LEU A 26 0.97 23.06 -7.32
N PRO A 27 0.50 21.92 -6.79
CA PRO A 27 -0.87 21.47 -7.00
C PRO A 27 -1.85 22.43 -6.31
N LEU A 28 -2.84 22.90 -7.07
CA LEU A 28 -3.83 23.87 -6.65
C LEU A 28 -5.22 23.24 -6.68
N GLU A 29 -5.99 23.51 -5.64
CA GLU A 29 -7.41 23.22 -5.57
C GLU A 29 -8.18 24.51 -5.85
N THR A 30 -9.07 24.49 -6.84
CA THR A 30 -9.95 25.63 -7.14
C THR A 30 -11.40 25.22 -6.93
N GLN A 31 -12.10 25.93 -6.04
CA GLN A 31 -13.52 25.75 -5.77
C GLN A 31 -14.30 26.96 -6.27
N PHE A 32 -15.50 26.70 -6.79
CA PHE A 32 -16.39 27.75 -7.29
C PHE A 32 -17.71 27.70 -6.53
N ALA A 33 -18.22 28.86 -6.13
CA ALA A 33 -19.56 29.02 -5.60
C ALA A 33 -20.32 30.00 -6.48
N VAL A 34 -21.53 29.62 -6.93
CA VAL A 34 -22.39 30.48 -7.74
C VAL A 34 -23.69 30.72 -6.99
N CYS A 35 -23.99 31.99 -6.71
CA CYS A 35 -25.26 32.41 -6.16
C CYS A 35 -26.08 33.04 -7.28
N LYS A 36 -27.26 32.47 -7.58
CA LYS A 36 -28.18 32.97 -8.59
C LYS A 36 -29.48 33.36 -7.92
N VAL A 37 -29.88 34.62 -8.08
CA VAL A 37 -31.15 35.16 -7.61
C VAL A 37 -32.02 35.47 -8.82
N VAL A 38 -33.19 34.84 -8.88
CA VAL A 38 -34.17 35.04 -9.95
C VAL A 38 -35.46 35.57 -9.36
N THR A 39 -35.92 36.71 -9.87
CA THR A 39 -37.26 37.25 -9.62
C THR A 39 -38.03 37.34 -10.95
N LYS A 40 -39.30 37.76 -10.91
CA LYS A 40 -40.14 37.86 -12.12
C LYS A 40 -39.61 38.85 -13.17
N GLU A 41 -38.76 39.79 -12.76
CA GLU A 41 -38.30 40.91 -13.58
C GLU A 41 -36.76 41.00 -13.69
N ILE A 42 -36.01 40.33 -12.80
CA ILE A 42 -34.55 40.44 -12.72
C ILE A 42 -33.91 39.08 -12.46
N GLU A 43 -32.82 38.81 -13.18
CA GLU A 43 -31.88 37.72 -12.90
C GLU A 43 -30.51 38.30 -12.53
N ALA A 44 -29.99 37.93 -11.36
CA ALA A 44 -28.66 38.31 -10.89
C ALA A 44 -27.85 37.07 -10.53
N THR A 45 -26.61 36.99 -11.01
CA THR A 45 -25.70 35.88 -10.71
C THR A 45 -24.37 36.42 -10.19
N ALA A 46 -23.88 35.85 -9.08
CA ALA A 46 -22.58 36.14 -8.50
C ALA A 46 -21.75 34.84 -8.43
N LYS A 47 -20.51 34.89 -8.92
CA LYS A 47 -19.56 33.76 -8.88
C LYS A 47 -18.39 34.12 -7.97
N ALA A 48 -18.19 33.33 -6.91
CA ALA A 48 -17.01 33.35 -6.07
C ALA A 48 -16.07 32.21 -6.47
N THR A 49 -14.76 32.48 -6.49
CA THR A 49 -13.71 31.48 -6.78
C THR A 49 -12.72 31.49 -5.63
N ILE A 50 -12.44 30.33 -5.06
CA ILE A 50 -11.44 30.12 -4.01
C ILE A 50 -10.36 29.21 -4.57
N THR A 51 -9.11 29.68 -4.62
CA THR A 51 -7.97 28.86 -5.01
C THR A 51 -7.06 28.65 -3.81
N ARG A 52 -6.75 27.40 -3.48
CA ARG A 52 -5.85 27.02 -2.39
C ARG A 52 -4.74 26.13 -2.90
N GLN A 53 -3.52 26.37 -2.41
CA GLN A 53 -2.39 25.46 -2.63
C GLN A 53 -2.50 24.23 -1.72
N LEU A 54 -2.41 23.05 -2.32
CA LEU A 54 -2.41 21.78 -1.60
C LEU A 54 -1.02 21.54 -1.01
N LYS A 55 -0.97 21.27 0.30
CA LYS A 55 0.25 20.88 1.01
C LYS A 55 0.25 19.37 1.20
N GLY A 56 1.41 18.73 1.00
CA GLY A 56 1.57 17.28 1.25
C GLY A 56 1.17 16.37 0.08
N VAL A 57 0.89 16.93 -1.10
CA VAL A 57 0.69 16.17 -2.34
C VAL A 57 1.76 16.59 -3.34
N CYS A 58 2.34 15.63 -4.05
CA CYS A 58 3.37 15.92 -5.07
C CYS A 58 2.72 16.29 -6.39
N SER A 59 3.29 17.28 -7.09
CA SER A 59 2.87 17.55 -8.46
C SER A 59 3.37 16.45 -9.42
N SER A 60 2.70 16.30 -10.56
CA SER A 60 3.12 15.36 -11.60
C SER A 60 4.55 15.63 -12.08
N SER A 61 4.98 16.89 -12.10
CA SER A 61 6.36 17.28 -12.44
C SER A 61 7.37 16.84 -11.38
N GLU A 62 7.03 16.93 -10.09
CA GLU A 62 7.88 16.41 -9.01
C GLU A 62 8.00 14.89 -9.06
N VAL A 63 6.90 14.19 -9.30
CA VAL A 63 6.86 12.72 -9.44
C VAL A 63 7.71 12.29 -10.64
N ASN A 64 7.51 12.90 -11.81
CA ASN A 64 8.27 12.59 -13.02
C ASN A 64 9.77 12.88 -12.85
N ARG A 65 10.13 13.95 -12.12
CA ARG A 65 11.53 14.25 -11.80
C ARG A 65 12.16 13.16 -10.94
N LYS A 66 11.43 12.65 -9.93
CA LYS A 66 11.91 11.55 -9.08
C LYS A 66 12.06 10.26 -9.87
N PHE A 67 11.12 9.95 -10.77
CA PHE A 67 11.25 8.80 -11.67
C PHE A 67 12.44 8.93 -12.62
N ALA A 68 12.65 10.09 -13.25
CA ALA A 68 13.79 10.32 -14.12
C ALA A 68 15.13 10.16 -13.38
N TYR A 69 15.21 10.66 -12.15
CA TYR A 69 16.38 10.48 -11.28
C TYR A 69 16.64 9.00 -10.97
N LEU A 70 15.62 8.26 -10.54
CA LEU A 70 15.75 6.82 -10.26
C LEU A 70 16.13 6.02 -11.50
N GLN A 71 15.54 6.35 -12.65
CA GLN A 71 15.87 5.72 -13.92
C GLN A 71 17.35 5.93 -14.28
N GLN A 72 17.91 7.10 -13.96
CA GLN A 72 19.32 7.39 -14.15
C GLN A 72 20.22 6.59 -13.21
N GLU A 73 19.88 6.51 -11.93
CA GLU A 73 20.61 5.68 -10.96
C GLU A 73 20.63 4.21 -11.37
N LEU A 74 19.50 3.68 -11.84
CA LEU A 74 19.41 2.31 -12.34
C LEU A 74 20.28 2.08 -13.59
N ARG A 75 20.36 3.06 -14.49
CA ARG A 75 21.31 3.00 -15.63
C ARG A 75 22.76 2.98 -15.17
N ASN A 76 23.12 3.79 -14.18
CA ASN A 76 24.47 3.82 -13.62
C ASN A 76 24.84 2.49 -12.96
N ILE A 77 23.91 1.93 -12.17
CA ILE A 77 24.08 0.61 -11.54
C ILE A 77 24.25 -0.47 -12.61
N LYS A 78 23.42 -0.45 -13.66
CA LYS A 78 23.55 -1.38 -14.79
C LYS A 78 24.94 -1.29 -15.43
N HIS A 79 25.41 -0.08 -15.75
CA HIS A 79 26.75 0.12 -16.31
C HIS A 79 27.87 -0.36 -15.37
N ALA A 80 27.75 -0.11 -14.07
CA ALA A 80 28.72 -0.60 -13.08
C ALA A 80 28.75 -2.13 -13.02
N LEU A 81 27.59 -2.78 -13.09
CA LEU A 81 27.50 -4.24 -13.15
C LEU A 81 28.08 -4.80 -14.44
N ASP A 82 27.84 -4.16 -15.59
CA ASP A 82 28.40 -4.58 -16.88
C ASP A 82 29.94 -4.51 -16.89
N LEU A 83 30.52 -3.49 -16.23
CA LEU A 83 31.98 -3.34 -16.07
C LEU A 83 32.59 -4.39 -15.13
N ILE A 84 31.89 -4.80 -14.09
CA ILE A 84 32.39 -5.77 -13.10
C ILE A 84 32.26 -7.21 -13.59
N TYR A 85 31.17 -7.53 -14.30
CA TYR A 85 30.81 -8.92 -14.60
C TYR A 85 30.99 -9.34 -16.06
N GLY A 86 31.28 -8.43 -16.98
CA GLY A 86 31.59 -8.75 -18.38
C GLY A 86 30.41 -9.41 -19.13
N GLU A 87 29.70 -8.62 -19.92
CA GLU A 87 28.78 -8.92 -21.06
C GLU A 87 27.84 -10.16 -21.06
N ASN A 88 27.72 -10.96 -20.00
CA ASN A 88 26.97 -12.22 -20.04
C ASN A 88 25.90 -12.40 -18.96
N ILE A 89 25.44 -11.31 -18.33
CA ILE A 89 24.25 -11.36 -17.47
C ILE A 89 23.03 -10.93 -18.30
N ARG A 90 22.31 -11.93 -18.82
CA ARG A 90 20.94 -11.77 -19.34
C ARG A 90 20.01 -11.38 -18.17
N TYR A 91 19.90 -10.10 -17.87
CA TYR A 91 18.81 -9.60 -17.05
C TYR A 91 17.50 -9.82 -17.84
N LYS A 92 16.53 -10.52 -17.26
CA LYS A 92 15.15 -10.53 -17.79
C LYS A 92 14.70 -9.08 -17.88
N SER A 93 14.46 -8.59 -19.09
CA SER A 93 13.89 -7.27 -19.31
C SER A 93 12.57 -7.18 -18.55
N LEU A 94 12.47 -6.27 -17.60
CA LEU A 94 11.18 -5.82 -17.08
C LEU A 94 10.60 -4.92 -18.17
N GLU A 95 9.94 -5.54 -19.14
CA GLU A 95 9.09 -4.83 -20.09
C GLU A 95 7.93 -4.23 -19.29
N LEU A 96 8.00 -2.92 -19.08
CA LEU A 96 6.90 -2.15 -18.53
C LEU A 96 5.87 -2.01 -19.65
N ASP A 97 4.94 -2.95 -19.71
CA ASP A 97 3.90 -2.97 -20.73
C ASP A 97 2.92 -1.81 -20.51
N ALA A 98 3.13 -0.73 -21.25
CA ALA A 98 2.43 0.54 -21.10
C ALA A 98 1.03 0.54 -21.76
N THR A 99 0.33 -0.60 -21.81
CA THR A 99 -0.92 -0.73 -22.59
C THR A 99 -2.18 -1.16 -21.84
N THR A 100 -2.17 -1.33 -20.51
CA THR A 100 -3.41 -1.62 -19.77
C THR A 100 -3.88 -0.44 -18.92
N VAL A 101 -4.12 0.70 -19.58
CA VAL A 101 -5.14 1.66 -19.12
C VAL A 101 -6.28 1.56 -20.10
N ARG A 102 -7.17 0.59 -19.88
CA ARG A 102 -8.51 0.60 -20.47
C ARG A 102 -9.51 0.78 -19.36
N GLU A 103 -10.09 1.98 -19.39
CA GLU A 103 -11.29 2.40 -18.69
C GLU A 103 -12.34 1.29 -18.78
N ALA A 104 -12.68 0.68 -17.64
CA ALA A 104 -13.82 -0.22 -17.54
C ALA A 104 -15.10 0.63 -17.53
N SER A 105 -15.57 0.98 -18.72
CA SER A 105 -16.92 1.48 -18.94
C SER A 105 -17.92 0.33 -18.92
N THR A 106 -18.97 0.54 -18.14
CA THR A 106 -20.22 -0.20 -18.02
C THR A 106 -20.74 -0.76 -19.36
N THR A 107 -21.01 -2.07 -19.44
CA THR A 107 -22.15 -2.59 -20.22
C THR A 107 -22.60 -3.94 -19.64
N GLN A 108 -23.85 -3.95 -19.18
CA GLN A 108 -24.63 -5.14 -18.80
C GLN A 108 -24.90 -6.03 -20.02
N LEU A 109 -25.20 -7.32 -19.81
CA LEU A 109 -26.34 -8.08 -20.37
C LEU A 109 -26.28 -9.56 -19.88
N PRO A 110 -27.40 -10.32 -19.92
CA PRO A 110 -27.88 -11.16 -18.81
C PRO A 110 -28.12 -12.64 -19.19
N ILE A 111 -28.82 -13.39 -18.30
CA ILE A 111 -29.50 -14.70 -18.46
C ILE A 111 -28.61 -15.91 -18.07
N GLU A 112 -28.97 -16.89 -17.23
CA GLU A 112 -30.06 -17.17 -16.26
C GLU A 112 -29.58 -18.37 -15.40
N PRO A 113 -30.30 -18.76 -14.31
CA PRO A 113 -29.77 -19.65 -13.27
C PRO A 113 -29.97 -21.13 -13.62
N HIS A 114 -28.98 -21.95 -13.30
CA HIS A 114 -29.21 -23.38 -13.08
C HIS A 114 -28.86 -23.70 -11.63
N LEU A 115 -29.92 -23.90 -10.84
CA LEU A 115 -29.88 -24.61 -9.57
C LEU A 115 -29.64 -26.09 -9.89
N GLU A 116 -28.68 -26.70 -9.22
CA GLU A 116 -28.84 -28.01 -8.60
C GLU A 116 -27.75 -28.22 -7.55
N ASP A 117 -28.21 -28.65 -6.38
CA ASP A 117 -27.47 -28.92 -5.16
C ASP A 117 -26.37 -29.98 -5.39
N ASP A 118 -25.17 -29.73 -4.85
CA ASP A 118 -24.44 -30.68 -4.00
C ASP A 118 -23.02 -30.18 -3.68
N ALA A 119 -22.67 -30.20 -2.40
CA ALA A 119 -21.34 -30.13 -1.81
C ALA A 119 -20.35 -29.06 -2.32
N VAL A 120 -20.26 -27.94 -1.59
CA VAL A 120 -19.10 -27.03 -1.67
C VAL A 120 -17.87 -27.70 -1.05
N GLU A 121 -17.22 -28.57 -1.82
CA GLU A 121 -15.77 -28.74 -1.68
C GLU A 121 -15.12 -27.47 -2.21
N MET A 122 -14.64 -26.65 -1.27
CA MET A 122 -13.77 -25.52 -1.55
C MET A 122 -12.61 -26.05 -2.38
N ASN A 123 -12.61 -25.72 -3.67
CA ASN A 123 -11.62 -26.15 -4.64
C ASN A 123 -10.26 -25.61 -4.17
N SER A 124 -9.53 -26.39 -3.37
CA SER A 124 -8.14 -26.16 -3.04
C SER A 124 -7.33 -26.46 -4.30
N GLN A 125 -7.41 -25.56 -5.29
CA GLN A 125 -6.50 -25.56 -6.41
C GLN A 125 -5.11 -25.41 -5.80
N LEU A 126 -4.33 -26.50 -5.86
CA LEU A 126 -2.93 -26.55 -5.45
C LEU A 126 -2.18 -25.49 -6.26
N GLN A 127 -2.08 -24.30 -5.71
CA GLN A 127 -1.17 -23.27 -6.18
C GLN A 127 0.16 -23.53 -5.50
N SER A 128 1.22 -23.65 -6.29
CA SER A 128 2.57 -23.64 -5.73
C SER A 128 2.79 -22.38 -4.89
N PRO A 129 3.66 -22.40 -3.86
CA PRO A 129 3.96 -21.20 -3.08
C PRO A 129 4.37 -20.02 -3.96
N GLN A 130 5.00 -20.30 -5.11
CA GLN A 130 5.37 -19.29 -6.09
C GLN A 130 4.17 -18.68 -6.82
N GLU A 131 3.17 -19.47 -7.16
CA GLU A 131 1.92 -18.99 -7.75
C GLU A 131 1.08 -18.22 -6.71
N GLU A 132 0.99 -18.72 -5.47
CA GLU A 132 0.33 -18.00 -4.37
C GLU A 132 0.98 -16.63 -4.15
N ILE A 133 2.32 -16.57 -4.10
CA ILE A 133 3.06 -15.30 -3.98
C ILE A 133 2.77 -14.39 -5.19
N ALA A 134 2.81 -14.93 -6.41
CA ALA A 134 2.58 -14.13 -7.62
C ALA A 134 1.17 -13.54 -7.67
N ASN A 135 0.18 -14.26 -7.16
CA ASN A 135 -1.23 -13.86 -7.18
C ASN A 135 -1.60 -12.95 -6.02
N PHE A 136 -1.03 -13.17 -4.83
CA PHE A 136 -1.52 -12.55 -3.60
C PHE A 136 -0.54 -11.59 -2.93
N ASN A 137 0.75 -11.59 -3.27
CA ASN A 137 1.69 -10.69 -2.60
C ASN A 137 1.35 -9.22 -2.86
N ASP A 138 1.26 -8.44 -1.78
CA ASP A 138 0.87 -7.03 -1.79
C ASP A 138 -0.57 -6.77 -2.29
N THR A 139 -1.47 -7.75 -2.10
CA THR A 139 -2.88 -7.63 -2.51
C THR A 139 -3.84 -7.62 -1.33
N ILE A 140 -5.03 -7.07 -1.57
CA ILE A 140 -6.18 -7.14 -0.66
C ILE A 140 -7.21 -8.09 -1.29
N VAL A 141 -7.69 -9.05 -0.51
CA VAL A 141 -8.73 -10.00 -0.91
C VAL A 141 -9.93 -9.82 0.01
N GLU A 142 -11.11 -9.66 -0.59
CA GLU A 142 -12.37 -9.60 0.13
C GLU A 142 -12.72 -11.01 0.66
N THR A 143 -13.09 -11.10 1.94
CA THR A 143 -13.57 -12.35 2.54
C THR A 143 -14.86 -12.08 3.31
N ASP A 144 -15.61 -13.13 3.61
CA ASP A 144 -16.84 -13.04 4.41
C ASP A 144 -16.60 -12.44 5.82
N GLN A 145 -15.35 -12.45 6.29
CA GLN A 145 -14.93 -11.90 7.59
C GLN A 145 -14.28 -10.51 7.48
N GLY A 146 -14.26 -9.92 6.29
CA GLY A 146 -13.64 -8.64 5.97
C GLY A 146 -12.38 -8.76 5.11
N ASP A 147 -11.84 -7.62 4.69
CA ASP A 147 -10.75 -7.61 3.72
C ASP A 147 -9.41 -8.02 4.37
N LEU A 148 -8.70 -8.92 3.71
CA LEU A 148 -7.39 -9.42 4.13
C LEU A 148 -6.31 -8.92 3.19
N TYR A 149 -5.28 -8.32 3.74
CA TYR A 149 -4.06 -7.99 3.01
C TYR A 149 -3.00 -9.08 3.22
N PHE A 150 -2.33 -9.47 2.14
CA PHE A 150 -1.29 -10.49 2.15
C PHE A 150 0.07 -9.91 1.76
N TYR A 151 1.09 -10.30 2.52
CA TYR A 151 2.49 -10.01 2.17
C TYR A 151 3.38 -11.21 2.43
N TYR A 152 4.29 -11.47 1.49
CA TYR A 152 5.19 -12.62 1.51
C TYR A 152 6.64 -12.15 1.53
N TRP A 153 7.42 -12.78 2.41
CA TRP A 153 8.82 -12.46 2.57
C TRP A 153 9.66 -13.72 2.54
N LYS A 154 10.49 -13.83 1.50
CA LYS A 154 11.50 -14.88 1.39
C LYS A 154 12.82 -14.42 2.01
N LEU A 155 13.16 -14.99 3.15
CA LEU A 155 14.46 -14.84 3.79
C LEU A 155 15.48 -15.77 3.11
N GLN A 156 16.55 -15.21 2.53
CA GLN A 156 17.66 -15.99 1.97
C GLN A 156 18.86 -15.97 2.93
N GLY A 157 19.69 -17.01 2.90
CA GLY A 157 20.86 -17.10 3.76
C GLY A 157 20.54 -17.45 5.21
N ILE A 158 19.42 -18.15 5.45
CA ILE A 158 18.85 -18.33 6.81
C ILE A 158 19.82 -19.06 7.75
N SER A 159 20.63 -19.99 7.25
CA SER A 159 21.64 -20.71 8.03
C SER A 159 22.67 -19.78 8.66
N LYS A 160 23.03 -18.69 7.95
CA LYS A 160 23.94 -17.65 8.47
C LYS A 160 23.22 -16.72 9.44
N ILE A 161 21.94 -16.44 9.19
CA ILE A 161 21.11 -15.56 10.00
C ILE A 161 20.86 -16.17 11.38
N LEU A 162 20.49 -17.45 11.44
CA LEU A 162 20.22 -18.16 12.69
C LEU A 162 21.45 -18.29 13.59
N ARG A 163 22.66 -18.20 13.03
CA ARG A 163 23.93 -18.21 13.80
C ARG A 163 24.28 -16.84 14.40
N LYS A 164 23.60 -15.76 14.00
CA LYS A 164 23.84 -14.42 14.55
C LYS A 164 23.04 -14.25 15.83
N THR A 165 23.70 -13.82 16.90
CA THR A 165 23.06 -13.70 18.21
C THR A 165 22.41 -12.34 18.46
N ASP A 166 22.84 -11.28 17.77
CA ASP A 166 22.60 -9.90 18.26
C ASP A 166 21.84 -8.98 17.28
N LEU A 167 21.31 -9.49 16.17
CA LEU A 167 20.68 -8.65 15.14
C LEU A 167 19.37 -9.24 14.62
N TYR A 168 18.34 -8.40 14.56
CA TYR A 168 17.16 -8.67 13.75
C TYR A 168 17.43 -8.32 12.28
N ILE A 169 16.64 -8.92 11.39
CA ILE A 169 16.62 -8.61 9.97
C ILE A 169 15.25 -8.08 9.61
N SER A 170 15.20 -7.03 8.80
CA SER A 170 13.95 -6.45 8.34
C SER A 170 13.61 -6.91 6.93
N SER A 171 12.32 -7.11 6.66
CA SER A 171 11.83 -7.27 5.29
C SER A 171 12.00 -5.97 4.49
N PRO A 172 11.86 -6.02 3.16
CA PRO A 172 11.51 -4.84 2.40
C PRO A 172 10.28 -4.15 3.00
N PRO A 173 10.20 -2.81 2.95
CA PRO A 173 9.02 -2.09 3.41
C PRO A 173 7.86 -2.31 2.44
N PHE A 174 6.66 -2.44 2.97
CA PHE A 174 5.41 -2.49 2.21
C PHE A 174 4.44 -1.42 2.72
N SER A 175 3.46 -1.06 1.90
CA SER A 175 2.53 0.03 2.21
C SER A 175 1.09 -0.48 2.27
N LEU A 176 0.41 -0.21 3.39
CA LEU A 176 -0.99 -0.56 3.58
C LEU A 176 -1.73 0.61 4.22
N LEU A 177 -2.83 1.06 3.59
CA LEU A 177 -3.64 2.20 4.05
C LEU A 177 -2.80 3.48 4.28
N GLY A 178 -1.79 3.71 3.44
CA GLY A 178 -0.88 4.86 3.57
C GLY A 178 0.18 4.75 4.67
N HIS A 179 0.26 3.62 5.36
CA HIS A 179 1.30 3.35 6.35
C HIS A 179 2.41 2.48 5.77
N THR A 180 3.66 2.89 5.99
CA THR A 180 4.83 2.06 5.72
C THR A 180 5.05 1.07 6.86
N ILE A 181 5.19 -0.21 6.52
CA ILE A 181 5.30 -1.32 7.46
C ILE A 181 6.50 -2.19 7.06
N PHE A 182 7.17 -2.78 8.05
CA PHE A 182 8.22 -3.76 7.83
C PHE A 182 8.06 -4.92 8.80
N LEU A 183 8.45 -6.12 8.38
CA LEU A 183 8.56 -7.28 9.26
C LEU A 183 9.95 -7.32 9.85
N GLN A 184 10.08 -7.74 11.11
CA GLN A 184 11.34 -7.94 11.79
C GLN A 184 11.46 -9.40 12.22
N PHE A 185 12.53 -10.06 11.77
CA PHE A 185 12.91 -11.41 12.14
C PHE A 185 14.04 -11.38 13.16
N TYR A 186 13.81 -11.96 14.33
CA TYR A 186 14.75 -12.09 15.43
C TYR A 186 15.20 -13.55 15.53
N PRO A 187 16.42 -13.91 15.09
CA PRO A 187 16.91 -15.30 15.14
C PRO A 187 17.11 -15.84 16.56
N ASN A 188 17.33 -14.96 17.54
CA ASN A 188 17.60 -15.30 18.93
C ASN A 188 16.84 -14.33 19.83
N TYR A 189 15.51 -14.48 19.91
CA TYR A 189 14.68 -13.55 20.66
C TYR A 189 14.77 -13.80 22.17
N VAL A 190 14.41 -15.01 22.61
CA VAL A 190 14.51 -15.45 24.02
C VAL A 190 14.81 -16.95 24.03
N GLY A 191 15.99 -17.34 24.52
CA GLY A 191 16.44 -18.74 24.47
C GLY A 191 16.57 -19.24 23.03
N GLU A 192 16.17 -20.49 22.76
CA GLU A 192 16.17 -21.07 21.40
C GLU A 192 14.95 -20.67 20.56
N GLN A 193 14.24 -19.59 20.90
CA GLN A 193 13.08 -19.11 20.15
C GLN A 193 13.47 -18.01 19.18
N ILE A 194 12.92 -18.10 17.97
CA ILE A 194 12.90 -16.99 17.03
C ILE A 194 11.68 -16.09 17.30
N GLY A 195 11.77 -14.83 16.86
CA GLY A 195 10.69 -13.85 16.95
C GLY A 195 10.36 -13.25 15.59
N LEU A 196 9.08 -13.09 15.30
CA LEU A 196 8.56 -12.37 14.14
C LEU A 196 7.65 -11.25 14.61
N LEU A 197 7.93 -10.02 14.16
CA LEU A 197 7.19 -8.83 14.58
C LEU A 197 6.83 -7.97 13.37
N MET A 198 5.59 -7.51 13.31
CA MET A 198 5.17 -6.46 12.40
C MET A 198 5.45 -5.11 13.06
N LYS A 199 6.25 -4.26 12.40
CA LYS A 199 6.59 -2.94 12.88
C LYS A 199 6.15 -1.87 11.89
N PRO A 200 5.04 -1.17 12.16
CA PRO A 200 4.67 -0.01 11.38
C PRO A 200 5.57 1.19 11.72
N GLN A 201 5.81 2.05 10.73
CA GLN A 201 6.52 3.30 10.94
C GLN A 201 5.66 4.32 11.73
N SER A 202 4.33 4.27 11.55
CA SER A 202 3.38 5.06 12.34
C SER A 202 2.86 4.26 13.53
N SER A 203 2.78 4.89 14.70
CA SER A 203 2.16 4.31 15.90
C SER A 203 0.64 4.16 15.79
N SER A 204 0.00 4.84 14.83
CA SER A 204 -1.45 4.77 14.61
C SER A 204 -1.91 3.49 13.90
N PHE A 205 -0.98 2.71 13.33
CA PHE A 205 -1.32 1.49 12.61
C PHE A 205 -1.53 0.33 13.60
N LEU A 206 -2.79 0.07 13.93
CA LEU A 206 -3.21 -0.99 14.85
C LEU A 206 -4.15 -1.94 14.13
N LYS A 207 -3.58 -2.88 13.38
CA LYS A 207 -4.35 -3.91 12.66
C LYS A 207 -4.07 -5.30 13.22
N LYS A 208 -5.13 -6.10 13.30
CA LYS A 208 -5.03 -7.51 13.68
C LYS A 208 -4.33 -8.26 12.55
N HIS A 209 -3.45 -9.19 12.91
CA HIS A 209 -2.65 -9.89 11.91
C HIS A 209 -2.27 -11.30 12.38
N LYS A 210 -1.88 -12.14 11.42
CA LYS A 210 -1.32 -13.48 11.65
C LYS A 210 -0.06 -13.67 10.85
N PHE A 211 0.91 -14.36 11.44
CA PHE A 211 2.11 -14.81 10.76
C PHE A 211 2.00 -16.28 10.40
N TYR A 212 2.63 -16.64 9.28
CA TYR A 212 2.77 -18.00 8.81
C TYR A 212 4.22 -18.23 8.38
N VAL A 213 4.78 -19.37 8.77
CA VAL A 213 5.99 -19.94 8.17
C VAL A 213 5.52 -21.05 7.25
N LEU A 214 5.78 -20.89 5.95
CA LEU A 214 5.23 -21.76 4.91
C LEU A 214 6.22 -22.85 4.51
N GLY A 215 5.71 -24.07 4.38
CA GLY A 215 6.44 -25.21 3.84
C GLY A 215 6.75 -24.99 2.35
N GLN A 216 8.01 -25.11 1.98
CA GLN A 216 8.45 -24.87 0.60
C GLN A 216 8.45 -26.14 -0.26
N ILE A 217 8.40 -27.32 0.38
CA ILE A 217 8.31 -28.64 -0.28
C ILE A 217 6.90 -29.19 -0.13
N ASN A 218 6.40 -29.26 1.10
CA ASN A 218 5.03 -29.65 1.40
C ASN A 218 4.15 -28.40 1.55
N GLN A 219 3.30 -28.15 0.56
CA GLN A 219 2.45 -26.96 0.46
C GLN A 219 1.40 -26.85 1.57
N HIS A 220 1.11 -27.94 2.28
CA HIS A 220 0.12 -27.95 3.38
C HIS A 220 0.80 -27.84 4.75
N SER A 221 2.13 -27.93 4.80
CA SER A 221 2.87 -27.72 6.03
C SER A 221 2.99 -26.22 6.27
N GLN A 222 2.44 -25.74 7.39
CA GLN A 222 2.64 -24.37 7.83
C GLN A 222 2.67 -24.28 9.36
N ILE A 223 3.43 -23.33 9.87
CA ILE A 223 3.35 -22.91 11.27
C ILE A 223 2.63 -21.56 11.30
N ALA A 224 1.49 -21.49 11.97
CA ALA A 224 0.71 -20.27 12.07
C ALA A 224 0.79 -19.68 13.49
N SER A 225 0.82 -18.36 13.59
CA SER A 225 0.62 -17.68 14.86
C SER A 225 -0.85 -17.69 15.27
N ARG A 226 -1.11 -17.49 16.56
CA ARG A 226 -2.43 -16.98 17.00
C ARG A 226 -2.70 -15.61 16.36
N LEU A 227 -3.95 -15.16 16.39
CA LEU A 227 -4.28 -13.78 15.99
C LEU A 227 -3.57 -12.79 16.92
N LEU A 228 -2.73 -11.94 16.33
CA LEU A 228 -1.96 -10.93 17.03
C LEU A 228 -2.62 -9.57 16.90
N TYR A 229 -2.55 -8.80 17.97
CA TYR A 229 -3.12 -7.46 18.07
C TYR A 229 -2.37 -6.67 19.15
N GLY A 230 -2.52 -5.35 19.15
CA GLY A 230 -2.35 -4.59 20.37
C GLY A 230 -1.15 -3.64 20.42
N MET A 231 -1.13 -2.87 21.52
CA MET A 231 -0.21 -1.76 21.77
C MET A 231 1.07 -2.18 22.50
N LYS A 232 1.08 -3.32 23.22
CA LYS A 232 2.22 -3.83 24.00
C LYS A 232 3.12 -4.75 23.17
N ASN A 233 4.43 -4.75 23.43
CA ASN A 233 5.41 -5.45 22.58
C ASN A 233 5.28 -6.98 22.58
N ASP A 234 4.95 -7.60 23.72
CA ASP A 234 4.92 -9.07 23.83
C ASP A 234 3.70 -9.74 23.16
N GLU A 235 2.63 -8.96 22.93
CA GLU A 235 1.41 -9.43 22.26
C GLU A 235 1.46 -9.31 20.73
N LYS A 236 2.46 -8.60 20.20
CA LYS A 236 2.65 -8.39 18.75
C LYS A 236 3.63 -9.36 18.12
N MET A 237 4.36 -10.13 18.93
CA MET A 237 5.43 -10.99 18.43
C MET A 237 4.96 -12.44 18.31
N PHE A 238 5.12 -13.01 17.12
CA PHE A 238 5.03 -14.44 16.92
C PHE A 238 6.35 -15.08 17.33
N LYS A 239 6.28 -16.03 18.26
CA LYS A 239 7.45 -16.73 18.83
C LYS A 239 7.34 -18.20 18.44
N VAL A 240 8.41 -18.77 17.90
CA VAL A 240 8.46 -20.19 17.51
C VAL A 240 9.85 -20.73 17.83
N GLU A 241 9.90 -21.98 18.32
CA GLU A 241 11.14 -22.68 18.61
C GLU A 241 11.96 -22.88 17.34
N ALA A 242 13.26 -22.63 17.39
CA ALA A 242 14.15 -22.73 16.23
C ALA A 242 14.12 -24.14 15.61
N GLN A 243 14.02 -25.18 16.43
CA GLN A 243 13.97 -26.59 16.00
C GLN A 243 12.75 -26.89 15.12
N MET A 244 11.64 -26.17 15.31
CA MET A 244 10.45 -26.34 14.46
C MET A 244 10.65 -25.79 13.05
N LEU A 245 11.62 -24.89 12.83
CA LEU A 245 11.88 -24.30 11.51
C LEU A 245 12.67 -25.22 10.58
N ASP A 246 13.36 -26.23 11.11
CA ASP A 246 14.28 -27.07 10.33
C ASP A 246 13.58 -27.75 9.13
N SER A 247 12.31 -28.14 9.30
CA SER A 247 11.50 -28.74 8.24
C SER A 247 10.93 -27.74 7.23
N PHE A 248 11.04 -26.43 7.49
CA PHE A 248 10.55 -25.34 6.65
C PHE A 248 11.66 -24.61 5.88
N ILE A 249 12.91 -24.81 6.29
CA ILE A 249 14.09 -24.27 5.61
C ILE A 249 14.35 -25.09 4.35
N TRP A 250 14.36 -24.42 3.20
CA TRP A 250 14.66 -25.04 1.92
C TRP A 250 15.63 -24.20 1.12
N ARG A 251 16.69 -24.83 0.59
CA ARG A 251 17.77 -24.17 -0.16
C ARG A 251 18.30 -22.92 0.54
N ASP A 252 18.58 -23.04 1.84
CA ASP A 252 19.05 -21.94 2.69
C ASP A 252 18.11 -20.73 2.72
N SER A 253 16.81 -20.97 2.55
CA SER A 253 15.78 -19.93 2.60
C SER A 253 14.57 -20.33 3.43
N LEU A 254 13.87 -19.34 3.96
CA LEU A 254 12.64 -19.47 4.73
C LEU A 254 11.57 -18.57 4.12
N LEU A 255 10.35 -19.07 3.99
CA LEU A 255 9.23 -18.30 3.45
C LEU A 255 8.27 -17.92 4.58
N ILE A 256 8.06 -16.61 4.74
CA ILE A 256 7.15 -16.04 5.73
C ILE A 256 5.98 -15.39 4.99
N LYS A 257 4.78 -15.58 5.49
CA LYS A 257 3.56 -14.89 5.07
C LYS A 257 2.97 -14.13 6.25
N ILE A 258 2.44 -12.94 5.99
CA ILE A 258 1.61 -12.20 6.94
C ILE A 258 0.25 -11.94 6.32
N GLU A 259 -0.78 -12.10 7.14
CA GLU A 259 -2.16 -11.74 6.84
C GLU A 259 -2.58 -10.60 7.77
N ILE A 260 -3.05 -9.49 7.21
CA ILE A 260 -3.49 -8.31 7.97
C ILE A 260 -4.96 -8.07 7.70
N GLN A 261 -5.77 -8.00 8.75
CA GLN A 261 -7.18 -7.62 8.63
C GLN A 261 -7.27 -6.11 8.42
N VAL A 262 -7.72 -5.69 7.24
CA VAL A 262 -7.79 -4.27 6.85
C VAL A 262 -8.87 -3.55 7.65
N ASN A 263 -10.00 -4.21 7.89
CA ASN A 263 -11.19 -3.65 8.54
C ASN A 263 -11.24 -3.89 10.07
N SER A 264 -10.15 -4.37 10.68
CA SER A 264 -10.08 -4.61 12.13
C SER A 264 -9.84 -3.36 12.95
#